data_AF-A0A1R4LTT1-F1
#
_entry.id   AF-A0A1R4LTT1-F1
#
_cell.length_a   1.000
_cell.length_b   1.000
_cell.length_c   1.000
_cell.angle_alpha   90.00
_cell.angle_beta   90.00
_cell.angle_gamma   90.00
#
_symmetry.space_group_name_H-M   'P 1'
#
loop_
_entity.id
_entity.type
_entity.pdbx_description
1 polymer ?
#
loop_
_entity_poly.entity_id
_entity_poly.type
_entity_poly.pdbx_seq_one_letter_code
_entity_poly.pdbx_strand_id
1 'polypeptide(L)'
;MGAGQGEQDVVNAFIETFRKTYPDDQDKALSKQQYENKIYGMTHIIIAASGYYQHAVSAADYQWIYHYFRTNIETIIARTKPDVIAEVGLSFLLAGLDKDPVVTQTRQAIQEAIPPLKQMIPSGKDNFNLALGEHRNLLAIMLLGWQQPHAAPKYDQNPEIFSDLPYGLEPKQTVQEQ
;
A
#
# COMPACT_ATOMS: atom_id res chain seq x y z
N MET A 1 6.29 -40.05 9.77
CA MET A 1 7.07 -38.90 9.29
C MET A 1 6.37 -38.34 8.06
N GLY A 2 5.83 -37.13 8.16
CA GLY A 2 5.10 -36.47 7.09
C GLY A 2 4.89 -35.02 7.46
N ALA A 3 5.96 -34.22 7.37
CA ALA A 3 5.88 -32.78 7.54
C ALA A 3 5.30 -32.19 6.25
N GLY A 4 3.98 -32.05 6.20
CA GLY A 4 3.36 -31.08 5.31
C GLY A 4 3.64 -29.70 5.88
N GLN A 5 4.70 -29.03 5.42
CA GLN A 5 4.86 -27.60 5.65
C GLN A 5 3.83 -26.87 4.78
N GLY A 6 2.59 -26.78 5.29
CA GLY A 6 1.74 -25.65 4.92
C GLY A 6 2.43 -24.39 5.41
N GLU A 7 2.53 -23.38 4.55
CA GLU A 7 3.00 -22.06 4.93
C GLU A 7 2.20 -21.58 6.15
N GLN A 8 2.89 -21.24 7.25
CA GLN A 8 2.21 -20.81 8.46
C GLN A 8 1.57 -19.45 8.22
N ASP A 9 0.30 -19.30 8.57
CA ASP A 9 -0.33 -17.98 8.63
C ASP A 9 0.28 -17.18 9.78
N VAL A 10 1.13 -16.21 9.43
CA VAL A 10 1.84 -15.35 10.37
C VAL A 10 1.28 -13.92 10.42
N VAL A 11 0.12 -13.66 9.80
CA VAL A 11 -0.45 -12.31 9.69
C VAL A 11 -0.69 -11.67 11.05
N ASN A 12 -1.36 -12.40 11.95
CA ASN A 12 -1.65 -11.90 13.30
C ASN A 12 -0.36 -11.66 14.10
N ALA A 13 0.58 -12.60 14.05
CA ALA A 13 1.87 -12.48 14.75
C ALA A 13 2.67 -11.27 14.23
N PHE A 14 2.64 -11.01 12.93
CA PHE A 14 3.24 -9.83 12.32
C PHE A 14 2.58 -8.54 12.83
N ILE A 15 1.25 -8.43 12.77
CA ILE A 15 0.51 -7.24 13.21
C ILE A 15 0.75 -6.95 14.71
N GLU A 16 0.70 -7.97 15.56
CA GLU A 16 0.97 -7.81 16.98
C GLU A 16 2.40 -7.34 17.26
N THR A 17 3.38 -7.92 16.57
CA THR A 17 4.79 -7.54 16.71
C THR A 17 5.01 -6.12 16.21
N PHE A 18 4.44 -5.77 15.05
CA PHE A 18 4.51 -4.44 14.48
C PHE A 18 4.00 -3.37 15.45
N ARG A 19 2.84 -3.60 16.07
CA ARG A 19 2.26 -2.68 17.05
C ARG A 19 3.09 -2.54 18.32
N LYS A 20 3.76 -3.63 18.76
CA LYS A 20 4.70 -3.59 19.90
C LYS A 20 5.98 -2.86 19.55
N THR A 21 6.45 -2.94 18.31
CA THR A 21 7.65 -2.23 17.83
C THR A 21 7.39 -0.74 17.65
N TYR A 22 6.18 -0.36 17.25
CA TYR A 22 5.80 1.03 16.96
C TYR A 22 4.56 1.50 17.75
N PRO A 23 4.61 1.52 19.09
CA PRO A 23 3.47 2.00 19.88
C PRO A 23 3.24 3.51 19.66
N ASP A 24 1.97 3.92 19.61
CA ASP A 24 1.57 5.28 19.19
C ASP A 24 2.05 6.39 20.14
N ASP A 25 2.13 6.09 21.44
CA ASP A 25 2.60 7.03 22.45
C ASP A 25 4.11 7.34 22.36
N GLN A 26 4.87 6.58 21.57
CA GLN A 26 6.31 6.75 21.38
C GLN A 26 6.71 7.47 20.09
N ASP A 27 5.75 7.96 19.30
CA ASP A 27 6.02 8.59 18.00
C ASP A 27 7.00 9.79 18.06
N LYS A 28 7.03 10.47 19.20
CA LYS A 28 7.95 11.60 19.45
C LYS A 28 9.40 11.17 19.62
N ALA A 29 9.64 9.93 20.07
CA ALA A 29 10.98 9.36 20.23
C ALA A 29 11.51 8.76 18.91
N LEU A 30 10.64 8.51 17.93
CA LEU A 30 11.03 7.94 16.66
C LEU A 30 11.82 8.96 15.83
N SER A 31 12.94 8.53 15.26
CA SER A 31 13.61 9.26 14.18
C SER A 31 12.68 9.43 12.98
N LYS A 32 13.02 10.34 12.06
CA LYS A 32 12.26 10.53 10.81
C LYS A 32 12.08 9.21 10.05
N GLN A 33 13.15 8.42 9.89
CA GLN A 33 13.10 7.15 9.18
C GLN A 33 12.25 6.11 9.92
N GLN A 34 12.36 6.02 11.25
CA GLN A 34 11.54 5.07 12.01
C GLN A 34 10.06 5.41 11.96
N TYR A 35 9.71 6.70 12.03
CA TYR A 35 8.33 7.14 11.87
C TYR A 35 7.82 6.85 10.45
N GLU A 36 8.62 7.13 9.42
CA GLU A 36 8.27 6.77 8.03
C GLU A 36 8.05 5.27 7.87
N ASN A 37 8.93 4.43 8.42
CA ASN A 37 8.78 2.97 8.41
C ASN A 37 7.50 2.50 9.11
N LYS A 38 7.10 3.15 10.20
CA LYS A 38 5.82 2.89 10.86
C LYS A 38 4.65 3.18 9.92
N ILE A 39 4.61 4.35 9.28
CA ILE A 39 3.51 4.69 8.38
C ILE A 39 3.49 3.74 7.18
N TYR A 40 4.66 3.47 6.58
CA TYR A 40 4.83 2.54 5.47
C TYR A 40 4.38 1.12 5.82
N GLY A 41 4.68 0.64 7.03
CA GLY A 41 4.20 -0.66 7.50
C GLY A 41 2.68 -0.72 7.62
N MET A 42 2.05 0.35 8.13
CA MET A 42 0.58 0.43 8.20
C MET A 42 -0.07 0.46 6.81
N THR A 43 0.47 1.23 5.86
CA THR A 43 -0.05 1.27 4.49
C THR A 43 0.09 -0.10 3.82
N HIS A 44 1.22 -0.77 4.00
CA HIS A 44 1.45 -2.10 3.45
C HIS A 44 0.57 -3.20 4.04
N ILE A 45 0.13 -3.08 5.30
CA ILE A 45 -0.90 -3.98 5.85
C ILE A 45 -2.21 -3.85 5.06
N ILE A 46 -2.64 -2.62 4.74
CA ILE A 46 -3.86 -2.37 3.94
C ILE A 46 -3.68 -2.81 2.48
N ILE A 47 -2.54 -2.49 1.86
CA ILE A 47 -2.26 -2.86 0.47
C ILE A 47 -2.20 -4.39 0.33
N ALA A 48 -1.53 -5.09 1.25
CA ALA A 48 -1.52 -6.55 1.27
C ALA A 48 -2.93 -7.12 1.49
N ALA A 49 -3.71 -6.53 2.40
CA ALA A 49 -5.10 -6.91 2.64
C ALA A 49 -6.02 -6.67 1.44
N SER A 50 -5.65 -5.79 0.50
CA SER A 50 -6.36 -5.57 -0.77
C SER A 50 -5.91 -6.51 -1.91
N GLY A 51 -4.99 -7.43 -1.63
CA GLY A 51 -4.34 -8.24 -2.65
C GLY A 51 -3.53 -7.41 -3.64
N TYR A 52 -2.88 -6.33 -3.18
CA TYR A 52 -2.21 -5.34 -4.03
C TYR A 52 -3.18 -4.66 -5.01
N TYR A 53 -4.19 -3.96 -4.47
CA TYR A 53 -5.20 -3.17 -5.20
C TYR A 53 -6.22 -3.99 -6.00
N GLN A 54 -6.32 -5.29 -5.74
CA GLN A 54 -7.22 -6.18 -6.47
C GLN A 54 -8.66 -6.17 -5.94
N HIS A 55 -8.85 -5.89 -4.66
CA HIS A 55 -10.18 -5.84 -4.05
C HIS A 55 -10.28 -4.77 -2.97
N ALA A 56 -11.52 -4.43 -2.61
CA ALA A 56 -11.79 -3.52 -1.50
C ALA A 56 -11.40 -4.13 -0.15
N VAL A 57 -11.14 -3.26 0.83
CA VAL A 57 -10.77 -3.61 2.19
C VAL A 57 -11.86 -3.13 3.16
N SER A 58 -12.21 -3.95 4.14
CA SER A 58 -13.11 -3.54 5.22
C SER A 58 -12.38 -2.57 6.16
N ALA A 59 -12.86 -1.34 6.26
CA ALA A 59 -12.32 -0.39 7.24
C ALA A 59 -12.48 -0.88 8.69
N ALA A 60 -13.50 -1.69 8.97
CA ALA A 60 -13.78 -2.23 10.30
C ALA A 60 -12.63 -3.13 10.80
N ASP A 61 -12.03 -3.91 9.90
CA ASP A 61 -11.01 -4.91 10.22
C ASP A 61 -9.67 -4.24 10.59
N TYR A 62 -9.45 -3.02 10.09
CA TYR A 62 -8.22 -2.25 10.31
C TYR A 62 -8.49 -0.89 10.95
N GLN A 63 -9.56 -0.75 11.77
CA GLN A 63 -9.94 0.53 12.38
C GLN A 63 -8.80 1.23 13.10
N TRP A 64 -7.88 0.49 13.71
CA TRP A 64 -6.73 1.06 14.39
C TRP A 64 -5.80 1.84 13.45
N ILE A 65 -5.62 1.38 12.21
CA ILE A 65 -4.84 2.08 11.17
C ILE A 65 -5.58 3.33 10.73
N TYR A 66 -6.86 3.19 10.38
CA TYR A 66 -7.66 4.33 9.91
C TYR A 66 -7.83 5.41 10.98
N HIS A 67 -8.02 5.01 12.24
CA HIS A 67 -8.05 5.92 13.37
C HIS A 67 -6.72 6.64 13.53
N TYR A 68 -5.60 5.90 13.51
CA TYR A 68 -4.28 6.49 13.63
C TYR A 68 -3.99 7.48 12.49
N PHE A 69 -4.31 7.14 11.23
CA PHE A 69 -4.13 8.05 10.09
C PHE A 69 -4.96 9.32 10.23
N ARG A 70 -6.24 9.23 10.61
CA ARG A 70 -7.09 10.41 10.83
C ARG A 70 -6.53 11.32 11.92
N THR A 71 -6.12 10.74 13.04
CA THR A 71 -5.62 11.48 14.19
C THR A 71 -4.28 12.16 13.90
N ASN A 72 -3.46 11.61 13.01
CA ASN A 72 -2.07 12.04 12.82
C ASN A 72 -1.75 12.59 11.42
N ILE A 73 -2.74 12.81 10.56
CA ILE A 73 -2.51 13.13 9.14
C ILE A 73 -1.57 14.32 8.90
N GLU A 74 -1.69 15.40 9.69
CA GLU A 74 -0.79 16.55 9.59
C GLU A 74 0.67 16.17 9.91
N THR A 75 0.87 15.34 10.93
CA THR A 75 2.20 14.85 11.31
C THR A 75 2.76 13.89 10.27
N ILE A 76 1.92 13.04 9.69
CA ILE A 76 2.29 12.15 8.58
C ILE A 76 2.79 12.98 7.41
N ILE A 77 2.00 13.94 6.92
CA ILE A 77 2.37 14.81 5.80
C ILE A 77 3.68 15.55 6.08
N ALA A 78 3.89 16.05 7.29
CA ALA A 78 5.09 16.79 7.65
C ALA A 78 6.36 15.93 7.76
N ARG A 79 6.23 14.63 8.06
CA ARG A 79 7.37 13.77 8.43
C ARG A 79 7.70 12.69 7.40
N THR A 80 6.83 12.40 6.44
CA THR A 80 7.05 11.33 5.46
C THR A 80 7.27 11.87 4.04
N LYS A 81 7.67 10.98 3.13
CA LYS A 81 7.85 11.28 1.71
C LYS A 81 6.52 11.19 0.94
N PRO A 82 6.43 11.81 -0.26
CA PRO A 82 5.20 11.80 -1.06
C PRO A 82 4.68 10.40 -1.43
N ASP A 83 5.54 9.40 -1.61
CA ASP A 83 5.11 8.01 -1.85
C ASP A 83 4.28 7.48 -0.66
N VAL A 84 4.80 7.61 0.56
CA VAL A 84 4.09 7.21 1.79
C VAL A 84 2.80 8.00 1.99
N ILE A 85 2.80 9.31 1.70
CA ILE A 85 1.58 10.14 1.76
C ILE A 85 0.53 9.63 0.78
N ALA A 86 0.95 9.27 -0.43
CA ALA A 86 0.05 8.75 -1.45
C ALA A 86 -0.57 7.41 -1.03
N GLU A 87 0.22 6.50 -0.46
CA GLU A 87 -0.26 5.22 0.07
C GLU A 87 -1.25 5.37 1.22
N VAL A 88 -1.07 6.37 2.10
CA VAL A 88 -2.06 6.69 3.14
C VAL A 88 -3.39 7.07 2.51
N GLY A 89 -3.39 7.94 1.49
CA GLY A 89 -4.61 8.29 0.76
C GLY A 89 -5.27 7.08 0.08
N LEU A 90 -4.46 6.25 -0.60
CA LEU A 90 -4.92 5.03 -1.26
C LEU A 90 -5.51 4.01 -0.27
N SER A 91 -5.01 3.96 0.96
CA SER A 91 -5.54 3.06 2.00
C SER A 91 -7.01 3.37 2.33
N PHE A 92 -7.42 4.64 2.28
CA PHE A 92 -8.83 5.05 2.47
C PHE A 92 -9.68 4.74 1.24
N LEU A 93 -9.13 4.99 0.04
CA LEU A 93 -9.81 4.71 -1.23
C LEU A 93 -10.07 3.20 -1.42
N LEU A 94 -9.12 2.35 -1.01
CA LEU A 94 -9.30 0.90 -0.97
C LEU A 94 -10.44 0.45 -0.04
N ALA A 95 -10.81 1.26 0.95
CA ALA A 95 -11.93 1.00 1.84
C ALA A 95 -13.24 1.71 1.44
N GLY A 96 -13.28 2.33 0.26
CA GLY A 96 -14.44 3.10 -0.21
C GLY A 96 -14.72 4.37 0.60
N LEU A 97 -13.70 4.93 1.25
CA LEU A 97 -13.78 6.11 2.10
C LEU A 97 -13.37 7.39 1.33
N ASP A 98 -13.79 7.51 0.07
CA ASP A 98 -13.40 8.57 -0.86
C ASP A 98 -13.65 10.00 -0.35
N LYS A 99 -14.67 10.16 0.51
CA LYS A 99 -15.08 11.45 1.08
C LYS A 99 -14.42 11.75 2.44
N ASP A 100 -13.53 10.87 2.92
CA ASP A 100 -12.82 11.10 4.17
C ASP A 100 -11.85 12.28 4.03
N PRO A 101 -11.77 13.20 5.00
CA PRO A 101 -10.85 14.34 4.94
C PRO A 101 -9.38 13.97 4.71
N VAL A 102 -8.95 12.77 5.13
CA VAL A 102 -7.57 12.29 4.87
C VAL A 102 -7.29 12.17 3.37
N VAL A 103 -8.28 11.76 2.56
CA VAL A 103 -8.13 11.65 1.10
C VAL A 103 -7.89 13.03 0.48
N THR A 104 -8.64 14.04 0.91
CA THR A 104 -8.45 15.42 0.44
C THR A 104 -7.08 15.97 0.82
N GLN A 105 -6.66 15.77 2.07
CA GLN A 105 -5.39 16.27 2.58
C GLN A 105 -4.19 15.61 1.89
N THR A 106 -4.24 14.30 1.68
CA THR A 106 -3.17 13.59 0.96
C THR A 106 -3.12 14.01 -0.52
N ARG A 107 -4.27 14.14 -1.20
CA ARG A 107 -4.31 14.65 -2.58
C ARG A 107 -3.71 16.04 -2.70
N GLN A 108 -4.02 16.94 -1.77
CA GLN A 108 -3.45 18.29 -1.75
C GLN A 108 -1.93 18.24 -1.56
N ALA A 109 -1.44 17.50 -0.56
CA ALA A 109 0.00 17.35 -0.32
C ALA A 109 0.76 16.77 -1.53
N ILE A 110 0.15 15.82 -2.25
CA ILE A 110 0.73 15.26 -3.49
C ILE A 110 0.73 16.27 -4.63
N GLN A 111 -0.34 17.04 -4.81
CA GLN A 111 -0.38 18.11 -5.83
C GLN A 111 0.69 19.17 -5.57
N GLU A 112 0.86 19.58 -4.32
CA GLU A 112 1.88 20.55 -3.91
C GLU A 112 3.31 20.03 -4.11
N ALA A 113 3.51 18.71 -4.09
CA ALA A 113 4.79 18.07 -4.34
C ALA A 113 5.19 18.03 -5.84
N ILE A 114 4.30 18.38 -6.76
CA ILE A 114 4.57 18.43 -8.20
C ILE A 114 5.06 19.83 -8.57
N PRO A 115 6.34 20.01 -8.95
CA PRO A 115 6.85 21.33 -9.30
C PRO A 115 6.14 21.88 -10.55
N PRO A 116 5.92 23.20 -10.65
CA PRO A 116 5.36 23.81 -11.84
C PRO A 116 6.12 23.38 -13.10
N LEU A 117 5.38 23.05 -14.17
CA LEU A 117 5.91 22.66 -15.48
C LEU A 117 6.66 21.31 -15.55
N LYS A 118 6.84 20.59 -14.44
CA LYS A 118 7.61 19.32 -14.41
C LYS A 118 6.75 18.06 -14.46
N GLN A 119 5.43 18.16 -14.29
CA GLN A 119 4.43 17.08 -14.39
C GLN A 119 4.75 15.79 -13.60
N MET A 120 5.70 15.85 -12.66
CA MET A 120 6.23 14.69 -11.94
C MET A 120 6.80 15.12 -10.59
N ILE A 121 6.64 14.28 -9.57
CA ILE A 121 7.29 14.42 -8.27
C ILE A 121 8.74 13.92 -8.40
N PRO A 122 9.76 14.72 -8.04
CA PRO A 122 11.16 14.32 -8.18
C PRO A 122 11.56 13.24 -7.18
N SER A 123 12.53 12.38 -7.53
CA SER A 123 13.05 11.31 -6.67
C SER A 123 13.91 11.81 -5.50
N GLY A 124 14.45 13.02 -5.64
CA GLY A 124 15.29 13.74 -4.67
C GLY A 124 15.33 15.23 -5.03
N LYS A 125 16.36 15.96 -4.59
CA LYS A 125 16.54 17.36 -5.04
C LYS A 125 16.78 17.38 -6.55
N ASP A 126 15.80 17.89 -7.29
CA ASP A 126 15.81 18.08 -8.76
C ASP A 126 16.10 16.84 -9.62
N ASN A 127 15.87 15.64 -9.09
CA ASN A 127 16.03 14.40 -9.87
C ASN A 127 14.69 13.99 -10.51
N PHE A 128 14.60 14.16 -11.83
CA PHE A 128 13.42 13.81 -12.63
C PHE A 128 13.64 12.56 -13.50
N ASN A 129 14.53 11.67 -13.11
CA ASN A 129 14.69 10.38 -13.78
C ASN A 129 13.44 9.51 -13.55
N LEU A 130 12.79 9.10 -14.64
CA LEU A 130 11.56 8.29 -14.60
C LEU A 130 11.76 6.96 -13.87
N ALA A 131 12.85 6.22 -14.15
CA ALA A 131 13.10 4.92 -13.53
C ALA A 131 13.30 5.04 -12.01
N LEU A 132 13.92 6.13 -11.54
CA LEU A 132 14.10 6.37 -10.11
C LEU A 132 12.84 6.94 -9.43
N GLY A 133 11.89 7.45 -10.21
CA GLY A 133 10.67 8.13 -9.73
C GLY A 133 9.39 7.32 -9.95
N GLU A 134 9.49 6.16 -10.58
CA GLU A 134 8.36 5.36 -11.07
C GLU A 134 7.34 5.08 -9.97
N HIS A 135 7.77 4.41 -8.89
CA HIS A 135 6.90 4.02 -7.78
C HIS A 135 6.11 5.21 -7.20
N ARG A 136 6.81 6.32 -6.93
CA ARG A 136 6.19 7.53 -6.37
C ARG A 136 5.15 8.15 -7.29
N ASN A 137 5.44 8.22 -8.58
CA ASN A 137 4.55 8.87 -9.54
C ASN A 137 3.39 7.98 -9.94
N LEU A 138 3.56 6.65 -9.97
CA LEU A 138 2.46 5.71 -10.10
C LEU A 138 1.47 5.85 -8.94
N LEU A 139 1.95 5.90 -7.69
CA LEU A 139 1.10 6.12 -6.53
C LEU A 139 0.37 7.47 -6.59
N ALA A 140 1.05 8.53 -7.04
CA ALA A 140 0.44 9.85 -7.22
C ALA A 140 -0.68 9.82 -8.28
N ILE A 141 -0.44 9.19 -9.44
CA ILE A 141 -1.45 9.01 -10.49
C ILE A 141 -2.65 8.23 -9.95
N MET A 142 -2.40 7.12 -9.25
CA MET A 142 -3.46 6.30 -8.66
C MET A 142 -4.29 7.09 -7.64
N LEU A 143 -3.67 7.89 -6.77
CA LEU A 143 -4.40 8.69 -5.77
C LEU A 143 -5.23 9.81 -6.40
N LEU A 144 -4.64 10.54 -7.36
CA LEU A 144 -5.27 11.69 -8.00
C LEU A 144 -6.33 11.29 -9.03
N GLY A 145 -6.14 10.15 -9.70
CA GLY A 145 -7.02 9.60 -10.72
C GLY A 145 -7.72 8.31 -10.29
N TRP A 146 -7.93 8.11 -8.98
CA TRP A 146 -8.49 6.86 -8.45
C TRP A 146 -9.81 6.49 -9.13
N GLN A 147 -9.94 5.21 -9.47
CA GLN A 147 -11.17 4.64 -10.01
C GLN A 147 -11.78 3.65 -9.03
N GLN A 148 -11.22 2.44 -8.95
CA GLN A 148 -11.65 1.36 -8.06
C GLN A 148 -10.59 0.24 -8.08
N PRO A 149 -10.60 -0.70 -7.10
CA PRO A 149 -9.80 -1.90 -7.17
C PRO A 149 -10.10 -2.72 -8.44
N HIS A 150 -9.09 -3.38 -9.00
CA HIS A 150 -9.24 -4.20 -10.20
C HIS A 150 -8.48 -5.51 -10.07
N ALA A 151 -9.18 -6.63 -10.29
CA ALA A 151 -8.57 -7.95 -10.21
C ALA A 151 -7.39 -8.07 -11.19
N ALA A 152 -6.33 -8.76 -10.76
CA ALA A 152 -5.20 -9.05 -11.64
C ALA A 152 -5.61 -10.06 -12.71
N PRO A 153 -5.00 -10.02 -13.90
CA PRO A 153 -5.17 -11.06 -14.90
C PRO A 153 -4.84 -12.45 -14.34
N LYS A 154 -5.64 -13.44 -14.68
CA LYS A 154 -5.39 -14.85 -14.31
C LYS A 154 -5.24 -15.69 -15.56
N TYR A 155 -4.42 -16.74 -15.49
CA TYR A 155 -4.13 -17.59 -16.64
C TYR A 155 -5.39 -18.21 -17.28
N ASP A 156 -6.34 -18.64 -16.46
CA ASP A 156 -7.61 -19.25 -16.88
C ASP A 156 -8.62 -18.24 -17.45
N GLN A 157 -8.47 -16.95 -17.11
CA GLN A 157 -9.38 -15.87 -17.52
C GLN A 157 -8.82 -15.00 -18.65
N ASN A 158 -7.48 -14.91 -18.75
CA ASN A 158 -6.74 -14.03 -19.64
C ASN A 158 -5.56 -14.76 -20.31
N PRO A 159 -5.77 -15.93 -20.94
CA PRO A 159 -4.67 -16.75 -21.47
C PRO A 159 -3.79 -15.99 -22.47
N GLU A 160 -4.34 -14.99 -23.17
CA GLU A 160 -3.63 -14.14 -24.12
C GLU A 160 -2.51 -13.29 -23.49
N ILE A 161 -2.62 -12.97 -22.20
CA ILE A 161 -1.62 -12.18 -21.47
C ILE A 161 -0.42 -13.05 -21.06
N PHE A 162 -0.61 -14.36 -20.99
CA PHE A 162 0.40 -15.33 -20.58
C PHE A 162 0.95 -16.09 -21.79
N SER A 163 1.49 -15.35 -22.78
CA SER A 163 2.01 -15.91 -24.03
C SER A 163 3.15 -16.92 -23.82
N ASP A 164 3.96 -16.70 -22.77
CA ASP A 164 5.01 -17.61 -22.33
C ASP A 164 4.85 -17.87 -20.83
N LEU A 165 4.65 -19.13 -20.46
CA LEU A 165 4.60 -19.52 -19.06
C LEU A 165 6.01 -19.54 -18.45
N PRO A 166 6.18 -19.03 -17.21
CA PRO A 166 7.43 -19.20 -16.48
C PRO A 166 7.85 -20.67 -16.44
N TYR A 167 9.15 -20.93 -16.60
CA TYR A 167 9.70 -22.27 -16.53
C TYR A 167 9.31 -22.96 -15.21
N GLY A 168 8.76 -24.17 -15.30
CA GLY A 168 8.32 -24.96 -14.15
C GLY A 168 6.93 -24.62 -13.60
N LEU A 169 6.17 -23.72 -14.25
CA LEU A 169 4.75 -23.52 -13.91
C LEU A 169 3.92 -24.70 -14.42
N GLU A 170 3.40 -25.50 -13.49
CA GLU A 170 2.47 -26.60 -13.79
C GLU A 170 1.08 -26.34 -13.20
N PRO A 171 -0.01 -26.79 -13.84
CA PRO A 171 -1.34 -26.72 -13.26
C PRO A 171 -1.38 -27.44 -11.90
N LYS A 172 -2.07 -26.84 -10.93
CA LYS A 172 -2.30 -27.48 -9.64
C LYS A 172 -3.07 -28.79 -9.88
N GLN A 173 -2.49 -29.92 -9.49
CA GLN A 173 -3.17 -31.21 -9.57
C GLN A 173 -4.39 -31.19 -8.65
N THR A 174 -5.59 -31.30 -9.21
CA THR A 174 -6.83 -31.42 -8.44
C THR A 174 -6.81 -32.78 -7.74
N VAL A 175 -6.63 -32.80 -6.42
CA VAL A 175 -6.84 -34.01 -5.64
C VAL A 175 -8.35 -34.31 -5.71
N GLN A 176 -8.73 -35.35 -6.43
CA GLN A 176 -10.09 -35.89 -6.33
C GLN A 176 -10.21 -36.49 -4.92
N GLU A 177 -10.92 -35.80 -4.04
CA GLU A 177 -11.42 -36.40 -2.80
C GLU A 177 -12.35 -37.57 -3.20
N GLN A 178 -11.91 -38.79 -2.90
CA GLN A 178 -12.72 -40.02 -2.96
C GLN A 178 -13.42 -40.24 -1.63
#